data_AF-A0A7S3P6P1-F1
#
_entry.id   AF-A0A7S3P6P1-F1
#
_cell.length_a   1.000
_cell.length_b   1.000
_cell.length_c   1.000
_cell.angle_alpha   90.00
_cell.angle_beta   90.00
_cell.angle_gamma   90.00
#
_symmetry.space_group_name_H-M   'P 1'
#
loop_
_entity.id
_entity.type
_entity.pdbx_description
1 polymer ?
#
loop_
_entity_poly.entity_id
_entity_poly.type
_entity_poly.pdbx_seq_one_letter_code
_entity_poly.pdbx_strand_id
1 'polypeptide(L)'
;MMVSNNDSNSSRSSSNNNSNNSSILEHSIDIYENERRWIGGGFSKKGLLPNDRRAYSTIDGSASWKTLEEAQEALLLPGSVYLENSTFTLSEEEPLWNYTRDFSSSAIAHKTIKQGALHWVRFRRLVRPKRLDPKSLFPHHANTIQQVVSKCEHADSQAIQQLATTLVEVVAYLSLLSSPHQLTDAAMLEAKRKVYELLRDDSTLPYRTENNTSTSSSSSHARLEHLRKALVDLANTERNKPKHVLSRIDFFANRHQDVSFRERCRDLVAGHFPERSTLTGWLIRLLDDGIFDMHCNQTNCGNVCPFFHVSCPNEGCSLTLSQKHVPEHDQVCAFKLLPCPCGDSIRRRDVARHRQDVCPLRDTSCPFFKVGCPKVCQAHELPDHVETDVGGHLLLMLNRMMEQQNVIRDLNGKVISLQEENLQLKRTLTADREASEKESKNFQTKVTELVKKVSNLENASRKEFKRIRDHSRERAKQASREASNAKSNG
;
A
#
# COMPACT_ATOMS: atom_id res chain seq x y z
N MET A 1 18.02 18.88 -24.70
CA MET A 1 17.55 19.33 -23.37
C MET A 1 16.11 19.78 -23.50
N MET A 2 15.31 19.49 -22.47
CA MET A 2 13.87 19.76 -22.32
C MET A 2 12.92 18.68 -22.84
N VAL A 3 12.73 17.72 -21.94
CA VAL A 3 11.65 16.75 -21.83
C VAL A 3 10.35 17.51 -21.54
N SER A 4 9.30 17.25 -22.32
CA SER A 4 7.92 17.63 -21.98
C SER A 4 7.17 16.35 -21.62
N ASN A 5 6.87 16.19 -20.32
CA ASN A 5 6.04 15.11 -19.79
C ASN A 5 4.57 15.41 -20.11
N ASN A 6 3.91 14.48 -20.80
CA ASN A 6 2.46 14.44 -20.93
C ASN A 6 1.95 13.21 -20.16
N ASP A 7 1.57 13.42 -18.91
CA ASP A 7 0.88 12.42 -18.10
C ASP A 7 -0.54 12.23 -18.63
N SER A 8 -0.76 11.12 -19.32
CA SER A 8 -2.06 10.70 -19.85
C SER A 8 -2.81 9.93 -18.77
N ASN A 9 -3.57 10.66 -17.96
CA ASN A 9 -4.47 10.11 -16.95
C ASN A 9 -5.68 9.46 -17.65
N SER A 10 -5.68 8.13 -17.80
CA SER A 10 -6.81 7.39 -18.38
C SER A 10 -7.91 7.22 -17.33
N SER A 11 -8.78 8.23 -17.27
CA SER A 11 -10.06 8.18 -16.56
C SER A 11 -10.93 7.05 -17.10
N ARG A 12 -10.96 5.91 -16.38
CA ARG A 12 -12.03 4.90 -16.50
C ARG A 12 -13.34 5.55 -16.08
N SER A 13 -14.17 5.86 -17.05
CA SER A 13 -15.58 6.22 -16.87
C SER A 13 -16.34 5.02 -16.32
N SER A 14 -16.48 4.96 -14.99
CA SER A 14 -17.48 4.12 -14.34
C SER A 14 -18.85 4.70 -14.66
N SER A 15 -19.54 4.08 -15.62
CA SER A 15 -20.97 4.33 -15.88
C SER A 15 -21.75 4.02 -14.61
N ASN A 16 -22.05 5.07 -13.87
CA ASN A 16 -22.83 5.01 -12.64
C ASN A 16 -24.31 4.91 -13.05
N ASN A 17 -24.78 3.70 -13.33
CA ASN A 17 -26.20 3.43 -13.53
C ASN A 17 -26.92 3.48 -12.18
N ASN A 18 -27.25 4.70 -11.78
CA ASN A 18 -28.10 4.97 -10.63
C ASN A 18 -29.54 5.10 -11.15
N SER A 19 -30.29 4.00 -11.19
CA SER A 19 -31.74 3.96 -11.44
C SER A 19 -32.33 2.62 -10.98
N ASN A 20 -32.96 2.67 -9.80
CA ASN A 20 -34.15 1.95 -9.34
C ASN A 20 -34.41 0.47 -9.74
N ASN A 21 -34.67 -0.33 -8.69
CA ASN A 21 -35.47 -1.56 -8.66
C ASN A 21 -35.02 -2.75 -9.51
N SER A 22 -34.16 -3.59 -8.92
CA SER A 22 -34.46 -5.02 -8.82
C SER A 22 -33.69 -5.62 -7.64
N SER A 23 -34.38 -6.40 -6.81
CA SER A 23 -33.82 -7.21 -5.74
C SER A 23 -32.94 -8.38 -6.23
N ILE A 24 -32.57 -8.37 -7.52
CA ILE A 24 -31.80 -9.39 -8.24
C ILE A 24 -30.70 -8.66 -9.01
N LEU A 25 -29.55 -8.50 -8.36
CA LEU A 25 -28.40 -7.85 -8.96
C LEU A 25 -27.69 -8.85 -9.88
N GLU A 26 -28.00 -8.76 -11.17
CA GLU A 26 -27.37 -9.54 -12.22
C GLU A 26 -25.93 -9.07 -12.42
N HIS A 27 -25.00 -10.02 -12.42
CA HIS A 27 -23.59 -9.76 -12.59
C HIS A 27 -23.04 -10.63 -13.71
N SER A 28 -22.14 -10.08 -14.49
CA SER A 28 -21.45 -10.81 -15.52
C SER A 28 -20.25 -11.59 -14.97
N ILE A 29 -20.13 -12.86 -15.37
CA ILE A 29 -18.88 -13.61 -15.25
C ILE A 29 -18.10 -13.42 -16.54
N ASP A 30 -16.84 -13.03 -16.40
CA ASP A 30 -15.88 -12.94 -17.49
C ASP A 30 -15.04 -14.21 -17.60
N ILE A 31 -14.79 -14.63 -18.84
CA ILE A 31 -13.82 -15.68 -19.15
C ILE A 31 -13.08 -15.33 -20.44
N TYR A 32 -11.81 -15.71 -20.53
CA TYR A 32 -10.95 -15.42 -21.67
C TYR A 32 -10.69 -16.69 -22.45
N GLU A 33 -11.09 -16.70 -23.72
CA GLU A 33 -10.82 -17.80 -24.65
C GLU A 33 -9.47 -17.57 -25.33
N ASN A 34 -8.60 -18.60 -25.31
CA ASN A 34 -7.19 -18.51 -25.66
C ASN A 34 -6.83 -19.40 -26.84
N GLU A 35 -6.02 -18.88 -27.77
CA GLU A 35 -5.51 -19.65 -28.92
C GLU A 35 -4.05 -19.30 -29.25
N ARG A 36 -3.33 -20.30 -29.78
CA ARG A 36 -1.97 -20.12 -30.31
C ARG A 36 -1.95 -20.36 -31.82
N ARG A 37 -1.17 -19.54 -32.52
CA ARG A 37 -0.88 -19.65 -33.95
C ARG A 37 0.20 -20.71 -34.18
N TRP A 38 -0.09 -21.65 -35.07
CA TRP A 38 0.87 -22.61 -35.59
C TRP A 38 1.34 -22.21 -36.99
N ILE A 39 2.63 -22.45 -37.26
CA ILE A 39 3.21 -22.27 -38.59
C ILE A 39 2.52 -23.26 -39.53
N GLY A 40 1.83 -22.74 -40.55
CA GLY A 40 1.07 -23.54 -41.53
C GLY A 40 -0.33 -23.98 -41.10
N GLY A 41 -0.72 -23.87 -39.82
CA GLY A 41 -1.98 -24.41 -39.29
C GLY A 41 -3.00 -23.40 -38.77
N GLY A 42 -2.67 -22.10 -38.78
CA GLY A 42 -3.55 -21.04 -38.25
C GLY A 42 -3.63 -21.02 -36.72
N PHE A 43 -4.64 -20.35 -36.17
CA PHE A 43 -4.88 -20.31 -34.71
C PHE A 43 -5.72 -21.50 -34.27
N SER A 44 -5.35 -22.11 -33.14
CA SER A 44 -6.08 -23.25 -32.59
C SER A 44 -5.92 -23.39 -31.08
N LYS A 45 -6.98 -23.82 -30.41
CA LYS A 45 -6.99 -24.25 -28.99
C LYS A 45 -6.18 -25.53 -28.76
N LYS A 46 -6.15 -26.43 -29.76
CA LYS A 46 -5.37 -27.69 -29.69
C LYS A 46 -3.87 -27.44 -29.83
N GLY A 47 -3.51 -26.24 -30.25
CA GLY A 47 -2.14 -25.81 -30.45
C GLY A 47 -1.46 -25.22 -29.21
N LEU A 48 -2.11 -25.25 -28.04
CA LEU A 48 -1.55 -24.71 -26.80
C LEU A 48 -0.43 -25.63 -26.28
N LEU A 49 0.68 -25.02 -25.86
CA LEU A 49 1.82 -25.72 -25.27
C LEU A 49 1.51 -26.12 -23.81
N PRO A 50 2.22 -27.10 -23.23
CA PRO A 50 2.00 -27.52 -21.84
C PRO A 50 2.12 -26.40 -20.79
N ASN A 51 2.98 -25.41 -21.05
CA ASN A 51 3.19 -24.27 -20.16
C ASN A 51 2.30 -23.06 -20.52
N ASP A 52 1.48 -23.16 -21.57
CA ASP A 52 0.53 -22.12 -21.90
C ASP A 52 -0.66 -22.17 -20.96
N ARG A 53 -1.36 -21.03 -20.89
CA ARG A 53 -2.73 -21.01 -20.38
C ARG A 53 -3.58 -21.97 -21.21
N ARG A 54 -4.51 -22.67 -20.56
CA ARG A 54 -5.45 -23.54 -21.26
C ARG A 54 -6.44 -22.73 -22.09
N ALA A 55 -7.27 -23.43 -22.86
CA ALA A 55 -8.20 -22.86 -23.84
C ALA A 55 -9.13 -21.78 -23.25
N TYR A 56 -9.41 -21.85 -21.96
CA TYR A 56 -10.13 -20.81 -21.24
C TYR A 56 -9.38 -20.42 -19.97
N SER A 57 -9.40 -19.15 -19.59
CA SER A 57 -8.74 -18.67 -18.37
C SER A 57 -9.43 -17.47 -17.74
N THR A 58 -9.03 -17.17 -16.50
CA THR A 58 -9.27 -15.87 -15.87
C THR A 58 -8.49 -14.77 -16.59
N ILE A 59 -8.78 -13.50 -16.29
CA ILE A 59 -8.09 -12.36 -16.93
C ILE A 59 -6.59 -12.38 -16.63
N ASP A 60 -6.23 -12.63 -15.37
CA ASP A 60 -4.85 -12.71 -14.92
C ASP A 60 -4.18 -14.04 -15.33
N GLY A 61 -4.97 -15.05 -15.70
CA GLY A 61 -4.54 -16.39 -16.07
C GLY A 61 -4.14 -17.28 -14.90
N SER A 62 -4.39 -16.86 -13.66
CA SER A 62 -4.10 -17.64 -12.47
C SER A 62 -4.92 -18.93 -12.38
N ALA A 63 -6.07 -18.98 -13.04
CA ALA A 63 -6.83 -20.21 -13.28
C ALA A 63 -7.10 -20.41 -14.78
N SER A 64 -7.04 -21.66 -15.24
CA SER A 64 -7.35 -22.01 -16.63
C SER A 64 -7.91 -23.43 -16.77
N TRP A 65 -8.74 -23.63 -17.81
CA TRP A 65 -9.55 -24.81 -18.05
C TRP A 65 -9.46 -25.27 -19.50
N LYS A 66 -9.64 -26.58 -19.73
CA LYS A 66 -9.55 -27.16 -21.08
C LYS A 66 -10.82 -26.94 -21.88
N THR A 67 -11.97 -27.02 -21.21
CA THR A 67 -13.28 -26.91 -21.83
C THR A 67 -14.07 -25.73 -21.23
N LEU A 68 -15.11 -25.30 -21.94
CA LEU A 68 -15.94 -24.19 -21.46
C LEU A 68 -16.79 -24.65 -20.28
N GLU A 69 -17.18 -25.92 -20.28
CA GLU A 69 -17.97 -26.57 -19.24
C GLU A 69 -17.20 -26.64 -17.92
N GLU A 70 -15.93 -27.06 -17.95
CA GLU A 70 -15.05 -27.05 -16.77
C GLU A 70 -14.95 -25.64 -16.15
N ALA A 71 -14.83 -24.62 -17.00
CA ALA A 71 -14.75 -23.25 -16.52
C ALA A 71 -16.08 -22.72 -15.99
N GLN A 72 -17.19 -23.09 -16.63
CA GLN A 72 -18.55 -22.74 -16.22
C GLN A 72 -18.84 -23.18 -14.79
N GLU A 73 -18.47 -24.42 -14.46
CA GLU A 73 -18.64 -24.99 -13.13
C GLU A 73 -17.69 -24.33 -12.13
N ALA A 74 -16.43 -24.13 -12.49
CA ALA A 74 -15.43 -23.58 -11.58
C ALA A 74 -15.71 -22.12 -11.18
N LEU A 75 -16.19 -21.29 -12.10
CA LEU A 75 -16.43 -19.85 -11.90
C LEU A 75 -17.74 -19.55 -11.16
N LEU A 76 -18.65 -20.52 -11.07
CA LEU A 76 -19.92 -20.34 -10.40
C LEU A 76 -19.75 -20.56 -8.89
N LEU A 77 -20.01 -19.52 -8.10
CA LEU A 77 -19.98 -19.62 -6.63
C LEU A 77 -21.24 -20.33 -6.14
N PRO A 78 -21.19 -21.02 -4.97
CA PRO A 78 -22.37 -21.64 -4.37
C PRO A 78 -23.54 -20.64 -4.27
N GLY A 79 -24.76 -21.07 -4.56
CA GLY A 79 -25.93 -20.18 -4.54
C GLY A 79 -26.04 -19.19 -5.70
N SER A 80 -25.07 -19.12 -6.62
CA SER A 80 -25.21 -18.39 -7.88
C SER A 80 -25.77 -19.29 -8.97
N VAL A 81 -26.58 -18.74 -9.87
CA VAL A 81 -27.10 -19.44 -11.05
C VAL A 81 -26.90 -18.56 -12.28
N TYR A 82 -26.58 -19.18 -13.42
CA TYR A 82 -26.61 -18.46 -14.70
C TYR A 82 -28.05 -18.11 -15.06
N LEU A 83 -28.25 -16.99 -15.76
CA LEU A 83 -29.59 -16.66 -16.27
C LEU A 83 -30.09 -17.76 -17.22
N GLU A 84 -31.37 -18.08 -17.14
CA GLU A 84 -32.00 -19.07 -18.00
C GLU A 84 -31.78 -18.73 -19.48
N ASN A 85 -31.48 -19.75 -20.29
CA ASN A 85 -31.18 -19.62 -21.72
C ASN A 85 -30.00 -18.71 -22.09
N SER A 86 -29.22 -18.23 -21.11
CA SER A 86 -27.98 -17.49 -21.39
C SER A 86 -26.83 -18.43 -21.75
N THR A 87 -25.94 -17.99 -22.62
CA THR A 87 -24.65 -18.65 -22.92
C THR A 87 -23.54 -17.60 -22.84
N PHE A 88 -22.29 -18.03 -22.92
CA PHE A 88 -21.17 -17.09 -23.04
C PHE A 88 -21.22 -16.42 -24.42
N THR A 89 -21.37 -15.10 -24.41
CA THR A 89 -21.37 -14.26 -25.61
C THR A 89 -20.14 -13.37 -25.65
N LEU A 90 -19.84 -12.82 -26.82
CA LEU A 90 -18.75 -11.86 -26.97
C LEU A 90 -19.13 -10.54 -26.29
N SER A 91 -18.16 -9.90 -25.64
CA SER A 91 -18.31 -8.56 -25.09
C SER A 91 -18.47 -7.54 -26.22
N GLU A 92 -19.52 -6.73 -26.20
CA GLU A 92 -19.77 -5.69 -27.23
C GLU A 92 -18.71 -4.56 -27.20
N GLU A 93 -18.03 -4.39 -26.06
CA GLU A 93 -17.11 -3.27 -25.80
C GLU A 93 -15.64 -3.52 -26.20
N GLU A 94 -15.25 -4.74 -26.62
CA GLU A 94 -13.85 -5.10 -26.90
C GLU A 94 -13.64 -5.66 -28.31
N PRO A 95 -12.44 -5.49 -28.92
CA PRO A 95 -12.15 -6.12 -30.22
C PRO A 95 -12.35 -7.64 -30.14
N LEU A 96 -12.85 -8.23 -31.24
CA LEU A 96 -13.18 -9.67 -31.33
C LEU A 96 -12.03 -10.59 -30.90
N TRP A 97 -10.79 -10.16 -31.09
CA TRP A 97 -9.56 -10.83 -30.66
C TRP A 97 -8.47 -9.82 -30.30
N ASN A 98 -7.81 -10.03 -29.17
CA ASN A 98 -6.59 -9.35 -28.75
C ASN A 98 -5.38 -10.23 -29.08
N TYR A 99 -4.26 -9.62 -29.46
CA TYR A 99 -3.07 -10.34 -29.97
C TYR A 99 -1.81 -10.01 -29.18
N THR A 100 -1.03 -11.04 -28.85
CA THR A 100 0.24 -10.91 -28.10
C THR A 100 1.32 -11.85 -28.65
N ARG A 101 2.59 -11.59 -28.29
CA ARG A 101 3.72 -12.46 -28.65
C ARG A 101 3.78 -13.70 -27.75
N ASP A 102 3.32 -13.57 -26.50
CA ASP A 102 3.28 -14.62 -25.49
C ASP A 102 2.04 -14.52 -24.59
N PHE A 103 1.80 -15.53 -23.74
CA PHE A 103 0.70 -15.56 -22.75
C PHE A 103 1.08 -14.91 -21.41
N SER A 104 2.02 -13.97 -21.38
CA SER A 104 2.42 -13.31 -20.13
C SER A 104 1.27 -12.48 -19.54
N SER A 105 1.16 -12.46 -18.21
CA SER A 105 0.15 -11.67 -17.50
C SER A 105 0.28 -10.16 -17.76
N SER A 106 1.52 -9.67 -17.92
CA SER A 106 1.80 -8.28 -18.30
C SER A 106 1.31 -7.95 -19.70
N ALA A 107 1.39 -8.86 -20.67
CA ALA A 107 0.92 -8.62 -22.03
C ALA A 107 -0.61 -8.45 -22.11
N ILE A 108 -1.38 -9.07 -21.22
CA ILE A 108 -2.84 -8.99 -21.21
C ILE A 108 -3.33 -7.66 -20.63
N ALA A 109 -2.56 -7.05 -19.74
CA ALA A 109 -2.85 -5.71 -19.24
C ALA A 109 -2.79 -4.64 -20.35
N HIS A 110 -1.98 -4.87 -21.40
CA HIS A 110 -1.83 -3.99 -22.55
C HIS A 110 -2.70 -4.46 -23.73
N LYS A 111 -4.02 -4.34 -23.55
CA LYS A 111 -5.13 -4.90 -24.38
C LYS A 111 -5.18 -4.53 -25.88
N THR A 112 -4.17 -3.95 -26.52
CA THR A 112 -4.39 -3.29 -27.83
C THR A 112 -3.24 -3.39 -28.82
N ILE A 113 -3.26 -4.45 -29.66
CA ILE A 113 -2.56 -4.45 -30.96
C ILE A 113 -3.41 -5.24 -31.98
N LYS A 114 -3.56 -4.69 -33.20
CA LYS A 114 -4.16 -5.42 -34.34
C LYS A 114 -3.28 -6.61 -34.73
N GLN A 115 -3.86 -7.64 -35.34
CA GLN A 115 -3.14 -8.82 -35.79
C GLN A 115 -1.85 -8.46 -36.56
N GLY A 116 -0.70 -8.90 -36.04
CA GLY A 116 0.61 -8.68 -36.66
C GLY A 116 1.37 -9.99 -36.88
N ALA A 117 2.33 -10.01 -37.81
CA ALA A 117 3.06 -11.22 -38.21
C ALA A 117 3.83 -11.90 -37.06
N LEU A 118 4.24 -11.13 -36.05
CA LEU A 118 5.00 -11.61 -34.89
C LEU A 118 4.12 -12.05 -33.71
N HIS A 119 2.79 -11.91 -33.80
CA HIS A 119 1.88 -12.33 -32.74
C HIS A 119 1.51 -13.79 -32.92
N TRP A 120 1.85 -14.60 -31.93
CA TRP A 120 1.62 -16.04 -31.93
C TRP A 120 0.48 -16.45 -31.01
N VAL A 121 -0.04 -15.53 -30.21
CA VAL A 121 -1.09 -15.79 -29.24
C VAL A 121 -2.22 -14.79 -29.44
N ARG A 122 -3.44 -15.26 -29.25
CA ARG A 122 -4.62 -14.40 -29.16
C ARG A 122 -5.56 -14.82 -28.06
N PHE A 123 -6.33 -13.86 -27.56
CA PHE A 123 -7.39 -14.11 -26.60
C PHE A 123 -8.59 -13.20 -26.84
N ARG A 124 -9.77 -13.60 -26.39
CA ARG A 124 -10.97 -12.75 -26.43
C ARG A 124 -11.81 -12.94 -25.18
N ARG A 125 -12.49 -11.86 -24.77
CA ARG A 125 -13.36 -11.84 -23.60
C ARG A 125 -14.73 -12.36 -23.97
N LEU A 126 -15.17 -13.39 -23.25
CA LEU A 126 -16.53 -13.89 -23.26
C LEU A 126 -17.18 -13.53 -21.93
N VAL A 127 -18.47 -13.23 -21.98
CA VAL A 127 -19.24 -12.76 -20.84
C VAL A 127 -20.51 -13.59 -20.73
N ARG A 128 -20.89 -13.98 -19.51
CA ARG A 128 -22.19 -14.61 -19.26
C ARG A 128 -22.83 -14.02 -18.00
N PRO A 129 -24.09 -13.57 -18.06
CA PRO A 129 -24.78 -13.06 -16.88
C PRO A 129 -25.10 -14.20 -15.91
N LYS A 130 -24.91 -13.92 -14.62
CA LYS A 130 -25.35 -14.73 -13.48
C LYS A 130 -26.19 -13.88 -12.54
N ARG A 131 -26.96 -14.55 -11.69
CA ARG A 131 -27.65 -13.94 -10.55
C ARG A 131 -27.38 -14.75 -9.30
N LEU A 132 -27.49 -14.09 -8.15
CA LEU A 132 -27.53 -14.78 -6.88
C LEU A 132 -28.96 -15.29 -6.66
N ASP A 133 -29.11 -16.59 -6.37
CA ASP A 133 -30.38 -17.18 -5.99
C ASP A 133 -30.37 -17.47 -4.47
N PRO A 134 -31.09 -16.68 -3.66
CA PRO A 134 -31.15 -16.88 -2.22
C PRO A 134 -31.60 -18.28 -1.82
N LYS A 135 -32.52 -18.91 -2.57
CA LYS A 135 -33.02 -20.27 -2.27
C LYS A 135 -31.91 -21.30 -2.43
N SER A 136 -31.13 -21.18 -3.50
CA SER A 136 -29.96 -22.01 -3.72
C SER A 136 -28.87 -21.74 -2.68
N LEU A 137 -28.66 -20.48 -2.29
CA LEU A 137 -27.64 -20.09 -1.32
C LEU A 137 -27.95 -20.54 0.11
N PHE A 138 -29.21 -20.50 0.54
CA PHE A 138 -29.61 -20.87 1.90
C PHE A 138 -30.66 -21.99 1.85
N PRO A 139 -30.28 -23.22 1.44
CA PRO A 139 -31.24 -24.29 1.14
C PRO A 139 -32.07 -24.70 2.37
N HIS A 140 -31.49 -24.65 3.56
CA HIS A 140 -32.15 -24.97 4.82
C HIS A 140 -33.11 -23.87 5.31
N HIS A 141 -33.05 -22.68 4.71
CA HIS A 141 -33.89 -21.53 5.04
C HIS A 141 -34.93 -21.21 3.96
N ALA A 142 -35.23 -22.13 3.04
CA ALA A 142 -36.10 -21.88 1.88
C ALA A 142 -37.48 -21.29 2.26
N ASN A 143 -38.10 -21.76 3.35
CA ASN A 143 -39.39 -21.25 3.84
C ASN A 143 -39.27 -19.83 4.38
N THR A 144 -38.24 -19.55 5.20
CA THR A 144 -37.94 -18.22 5.72
C THR A 144 -37.64 -17.24 4.59
N ILE A 145 -36.88 -17.66 3.58
CA ILE A 145 -36.60 -16.85 2.40
C ILE A 145 -37.89 -16.44 1.71
N GLN A 146 -38.85 -17.35 1.55
CA GLN A 146 -40.14 -17.01 0.94
C GLN A 146 -40.90 -15.94 1.73
N GLN A 147 -40.84 -15.99 3.06
CA GLN A 147 -41.43 -14.96 3.93
C GLN A 147 -40.66 -13.64 3.90
N VAL A 148 -39.34 -13.68 3.80
CA VAL A 148 -38.49 -12.49 3.72
C VAL A 148 -38.66 -11.79 2.36
N VAL A 149 -38.74 -12.57 1.27
CA VAL A 149 -38.97 -12.09 -0.10
C VAL A 149 -40.30 -11.35 -0.22
N SER A 150 -41.35 -11.80 0.49
CA SER A 150 -42.66 -11.17 0.42
C SER A 150 -42.76 -9.85 1.20
N LYS A 151 -41.79 -9.58 2.09
CA LYS A 151 -41.70 -8.36 2.91
C LYS A 151 -40.83 -7.28 2.22
N CYS A 152 -40.45 -6.26 2.98
CA CYS A 152 -39.60 -5.16 2.52
C CYS A 152 -38.26 -5.64 1.94
N GLU A 153 -37.84 -5.00 0.85
CA GLU A 153 -36.53 -5.22 0.21
C GLU A 153 -35.41 -4.33 0.79
N HIS A 154 -35.77 -3.28 1.53
CA HIS A 154 -34.81 -2.36 2.13
C HIS A 154 -34.31 -2.86 3.49
N ALA A 155 -33.00 -2.77 3.71
CA ALA A 155 -32.34 -3.10 4.96
C ALA A 155 -31.42 -1.96 5.40
N ASP A 156 -31.02 -1.98 6.67
CA ASP A 156 -30.22 -0.93 7.30
C ASP A 156 -28.86 -0.77 6.62
N SER A 157 -28.61 0.44 6.11
CA SER A 157 -27.40 0.75 5.34
C SER A 157 -26.12 0.62 6.17
N GLN A 158 -26.16 0.93 7.47
CA GLN A 158 -24.99 0.77 8.34
C GLN A 158 -24.69 -0.71 8.56
N ALA A 159 -25.73 -1.53 8.82
CA ALA A 159 -25.56 -2.97 8.95
C ALA A 159 -25.02 -3.62 7.65
N ILE A 160 -25.57 -3.24 6.49
CA ILE A 160 -25.07 -3.64 5.17
C ILE A 160 -23.60 -3.25 5.02
N GLN A 161 -23.25 -1.99 5.28
CA GLN A 161 -21.88 -1.50 5.10
C GLN A 161 -20.90 -2.22 6.04
N GLN A 162 -21.27 -2.44 7.30
CA GLN A 162 -20.45 -3.16 8.27
C GLN A 162 -20.16 -4.59 7.80
N LEU A 163 -21.20 -5.34 7.45
CA LEU A 163 -21.05 -6.74 7.00
C LEU A 163 -20.31 -6.82 5.66
N ALA A 164 -20.60 -5.93 4.72
CA ALA A 164 -19.96 -5.92 3.41
C ALA A 164 -18.46 -5.63 3.52
N THR A 165 -18.09 -4.72 4.43
CA THR A 165 -16.69 -4.42 4.76
C THR A 165 -16.00 -5.66 5.35
N THR A 166 -16.65 -6.36 6.27
CA THR A 166 -16.11 -7.61 6.83
C THR A 166 -15.96 -8.71 5.78
N LEU A 167 -16.92 -8.89 4.87
CA LEU A 167 -16.80 -9.83 3.76
C LEU A 167 -15.60 -9.50 2.86
N VAL A 168 -15.43 -8.23 2.50
CA VAL A 168 -14.30 -7.75 1.69
C VAL A 168 -12.97 -8.04 2.40
N GLU A 169 -12.89 -7.74 3.69
CA GLU A 169 -11.68 -7.96 4.49
C GLU A 169 -11.35 -9.45 4.61
N VAL A 170 -12.32 -10.29 4.91
CA VAL A 170 -12.13 -11.74 5.01
C VAL A 170 -11.70 -12.32 3.66
N VAL A 171 -12.35 -11.95 2.56
CA VAL A 171 -11.96 -12.42 1.23
C VAL A 171 -10.55 -11.94 0.87
N ALA A 172 -10.24 -10.66 1.07
CA ALA A 172 -8.90 -10.13 0.83
C ALA A 172 -7.84 -10.88 1.65
N TYR A 173 -8.10 -11.10 2.94
CA TYR A 173 -7.19 -11.82 3.82
C TYR A 173 -6.98 -13.28 3.38
N LEU A 174 -8.05 -14.01 3.11
CA LEU A 174 -7.98 -15.40 2.65
C LEU A 174 -7.25 -15.51 1.30
N SER A 175 -7.42 -14.54 0.41
CA SER A 175 -6.64 -14.47 -0.83
C SER A 175 -5.16 -14.27 -0.56
N LEU A 176 -4.78 -13.47 0.44
CA LEU A 176 -3.39 -13.24 0.82
C LEU A 176 -2.72 -14.41 1.51
N LEU A 177 -3.48 -15.22 2.25
CA LEU A 177 -2.96 -16.47 2.79
C LEU A 177 -2.49 -17.40 1.65
N SER A 178 -3.25 -17.44 0.55
CA SER A 178 -2.95 -18.24 -0.64
C SER A 178 -1.92 -17.59 -1.57
N SER A 179 -1.88 -16.26 -1.66
CA SER A 179 -1.01 -15.49 -2.55
C SER A 179 -0.55 -14.18 -1.87
N PRO A 180 0.55 -14.19 -1.10
CA PRO A 180 0.92 -13.07 -0.22
C PRO A 180 1.27 -11.77 -0.95
N HIS A 181 1.84 -11.89 -2.15
CA HIS A 181 2.38 -10.76 -2.90
C HIS A 181 1.39 -10.15 -3.88
N GLN A 182 0.33 -10.87 -4.27
CA GLN A 182 -0.59 -10.41 -5.31
C GLN A 182 -1.98 -11.00 -5.12
N LEU A 183 -3.00 -10.18 -5.40
CA LEU A 183 -4.39 -10.62 -5.53
C LEU A 183 -4.58 -11.28 -6.90
N THR A 184 -4.82 -12.59 -6.90
CA THR A 184 -5.08 -13.38 -8.11
C THR A 184 -6.54 -13.83 -8.16
N ASP A 185 -7.10 -13.95 -9.36
CA ASP A 185 -8.48 -14.39 -9.56
C ASP A 185 -8.73 -15.77 -8.97
N ALA A 186 -7.76 -16.69 -9.10
CA ALA A 186 -7.81 -18.02 -8.51
C ALA A 186 -7.90 -17.97 -6.98
N ALA A 187 -7.05 -17.16 -6.32
CA ALA A 187 -7.06 -17.03 -4.87
C ALA A 187 -8.33 -16.31 -4.36
N MET A 188 -8.86 -15.35 -5.12
CA MET A 188 -10.14 -14.71 -4.82
C MET A 188 -11.31 -15.66 -4.96
N LEU A 189 -11.38 -16.42 -6.04
CA LEU A 189 -12.44 -17.37 -6.31
C LEU A 189 -12.52 -18.41 -5.20
N GLU A 190 -11.37 -18.92 -4.76
CA GLU A 190 -11.30 -19.86 -3.63
C GLU A 190 -11.67 -19.21 -2.29
N ALA A 191 -11.19 -18.00 -2.01
CA ALA A 191 -11.56 -17.26 -0.81
C ALA A 191 -13.07 -17.00 -0.73
N LYS A 192 -13.69 -16.56 -1.83
CA LYS A 192 -15.14 -16.39 -1.93
C LYS A 192 -15.86 -17.71 -1.74
N ARG A 193 -15.42 -18.79 -2.37
CA ARG A 193 -16.05 -20.12 -2.22
C ARG A 193 -16.14 -20.52 -0.75
N LYS A 194 -15.05 -20.40 0.01
CA LYS A 194 -15.06 -20.67 1.47
C LYS A 194 -16.06 -19.81 2.24
N VAL A 195 -16.14 -18.53 1.92
CA VAL A 195 -17.12 -17.62 2.55
C VAL A 195 -18.55 -18.07 2.22
N TYR A 196 -18.83 -18.40 0.97
CA TYR A 196 -20.15 -18.86 0.55
C TYR A 196 -20.52 -20.22 1.17
N GLU A 197 -19.57 -21.16 1.29
CA GLU A 197 -19.80 -22.43 1.99
C GLU A 197 -20.07 -22.22 3.48
N LEU A 198 -19.36 -21.30 4.14
CA LEU A 198 -19.68 -20.93 5.52
C LEU A 198 -21.12 -20.41 5.62
N LEU A 199 -21.54 -19.51 4.72
CA LEU A 199 -22.90 -18.96 4.71
C LEU A 199 -24.00 -20.00 4.42
N ARG A 200 -23.65 -21.18 3.89
CA ARG A 200 -24.58 -22.29 3.67
C ARG A 200 -24.76 -23.17 4.91
N ASP A 201 -23.85 -23.09 5.87
CA ASP A 201 -23.86 -23.89 7.09
C ASP A 201 -24.89 -23.32 8.08
N ASP A 202 -25.88 -24.14 8.43
CA ASP A 202 -26.98 -23.80 9.35
C ASP A 202 -26.50 -23.29 10.71
N SER A 203 -25.34 -23.74 11.18
CA SER A 203 -24.79 -23.30 12.46
C SER A 203 -24.37 -21.81 12.45
N THR A 204 -24.19 -21.23 11.27
CA THR A 204 -23.67 -19.86 11.10
C THR A 204 -24.77 -18.81 11.05
N LEU A 205 -25.97 -19.19 10.60
CA LEU A 205 -27.15 -18.33 10.47
C LEU A 205 -28.20 -18.72 11.52
N PRO A 206 -28.15 -18.12 12.73
CA PRO A 206 -29.09 -18.46 13.79
C PRO A 206 -30.51 -18.02 13.39
N TYR A 207 -31.36 -18.99 13.01
CA TYR A 207 -32.78 -18.78 12.73
C TYR A 207 -33.66 -19.12 13.95
N ARG A 208 -34.87 -18.56 13.96
CA ARG A 208 -35.89 -18.79 14.99
C ARG A 208 -36.59 -20.14 14.75
N THR A 209 -36.22 -21.19 15.47
CA THR A 209 -37.04 -22.42 15.49
C THR A 209 -38.35 -22.15 16.25
N GLU A 210 -39.48 -22.61 15.70
CA GLU A 210 -40.82 -22.44 16.28
C GLU A 210 -40.96 -23.10 17.68
N ASN A 211 -40.03 -23.98 18.06
CA ASN A 211 -40.13 -24.83 19.25
C ASN A 211 -39.23 -24.42 20.44
N ASN A 212 -38.41 -23.37 20.35
CA ASN A 212 -37.57 -22.93 21.47
C ASN A 212 -38.10 -21.64 22.10
N THR A 213 -39.01 -21.79 23.08
CA THR A 213 -39.53 -20.71 23.94
C THR A 213 -38.60 -20.33 25.10
N SER A 214 -37.34 -20.78 25.11
CA SER A 214 -36.48 -20.69 26.31
C SER A 214 -35.01 -20.28 26.07
N THR A 215 -34.67 -19.66 24.93
CA THR A 215 -33.40 -18.93 24.79
C THR A 215 -33.67 -17.48 24.40
N SER A 216 -33.51 -16.61 25.40
CA SER A 216 -33.38 -15.15 25.37
C SER A 216 -33.40 -14.50 23.98
N SER A 217 -34.37 -13.60 23.80
CA SER A 217 -34.41 -12.46 22.87
C SER A 217 -33.05 -11.92 22.39
N SER A 218 -32.38 -12.62 21.47
CA SER A 218 -31.20 -12.08 20.81
C SER A 218 -31.65 -11.08 19.77
N SER A 219 -31.23 -9.81 19.92
CA SER A 219 -31.50 -8.78 18.93
C SER A 219 -30.91 -9.18 17.58
N SER A 220 -31.43 -8.63 16.48
CA SER A 220 -30.89 -8.94 15.16
C SER A 220 -29.46 -8.45 15.02
N HIS A 221 -29.10 -7.37 15.73
CA HIS A 221 -27.72 -6.93 15.89
C HIS A 221 -26.81 -8.00 16.54
N ALA A 222 -27.29 -8.75 17.53
CA ALA A 222 -26.52 -9.84 18.13
C ALA A 222 -26.32 -11.01 17.14
N ARG A 223 -27.33 -11.32 16.33
CA ARG A 223 -27.24 -12.33 15.26
C ARG A 223 -26.27 -11.89 14.16
N LEU A 224 -26.30 -10.61 13.79
CA LEU A 224 -25.33 -10.01 12.86
C LEU A 224 -23.90 -10.11 13.40
N GLU A 225 -23.68 -9.79 14.67
CA GLU A 225 -22.35 -9.90 15.26
C GLU A 225 -21.87 -11.36 15.36
N HIS A 226 -22.78 -12.30 15.62
CA HIS A 226 -22.46 -13.73 15.55
C HIS A 226 -21.98 -14.14 14.15
N LEU A 227 -22.67 -13.71 13.09
CA LEU A 227 -22.25 -13.98 11.72
C LEU A 227 -20.89 -13.33 11.40
N ARG A 228 -20.68 -12.08 11.82
CA ARG A 228 -19.39 -11.38 11.67
C ARG A 228 -18.28 -12.15 12.35
N LYS A 229 -18.51 -12.61 13.58
CA LYS A 229 -17.56 -13.45 14.32
C LYS A 229 -17.28 -14.77 13.60
N ALA A 230 -18.29 -15.45 13.06
CA ALA A 230 -18.07 -16.69 12.28
C ALA A 230 -17.18 -16.44 11.04
N LEU A 231 -17.38 -15.32 10.34
CA LEU A 231 -16.53 -14.91 9.21
C LEU A 231 -15.08 -14.62 9.64
N VAL A 232 -14.90 -14.00 10.80
CA VAL A 232 -13.59 -13.78 11.43
C VAL A 232 -12.93 -15.11 11.81
N ASP A 233 -13.68 -16.01 12.41
CA ASP A 233 -13.19 -17.31 12.87
C ASP A 233 -12.80 -18.21 11.69
N LEU A 234 -13.50 -18.11 10.54
CA LEU A 234 -13.07 -18.73 9.28
C LEU A 234 -11.67 -18.26 8.87
N ALA A 235 -11.43 -16.95 8.87
CA ALA A 235 -10.12 -16.38 8.53
C ALA A 235 -9.02 -16.85 9.48
N ASN A 236 -9.30 -16.84 10.79
CA ASN A 236 -8.37 -17.33 11.82
C ASN A 236 -8.08 -18.83 11.69
N THR A 237 -9.10 -19.63 11.39
CA THR A 237 -8.96 -21.08 11.19
C THR A 237 -8.08 -21.38 9.98
N GLU A 238 -8.29 -20.68 8.86
CA GLU A 238 -7.44 -20.83 7.66
C GLU A 238 -6.00 -20.39 7.94
N ARG A 239 -5.79 -19.29 8.65
CA ARG A 239 -4.45 -18.81 9.06
C ARG A 239 -3.66 -19.87 9.82
N ASN A 240 -4.33 -20.65 10.67
CA ASN A 240 -3.69 -21.65 11.53
C ASN A 240 -3.33 -22.94 10.80
N LYS A 241 -3.72 -23.11 9.53
CA LYS A 241 -3.36 -24.30 8.74
C LYS A 241 -1.84 -24.32 8.43
N PRO A 242 -1.20 -25.51 8.43
CA PRO A 242 0.26 -25.63 8.29
C PRO A 242 0.81 -25.10 6.96
N LYS A 243 -0.02 -25.08 5.91
CA LYS A 243 0.33 -24.52 4.59
C LYS A 243 0.52 -22.99 4.57
N HIS A 244 0.09 -22.27 5.63
CA HIS A 244 0.15 -20.80 5.70
C HIS A 244 1.13 -20.28 6.77
N VAL A 245 2.01 -21.14 7.30
CA VAL A 245 2.96 -20.79 8.37
C VAL A 245 3.89 -19.62 7.98
N LEU A 246 4.23 -19.49 6.69
CA LEU A 246 5.11 -18.45 6.16
C LEU A 246 4.38 -17.15 5.75
N SER A 247 3.04 -17.15 5.66
CA SER A 247 2.22 -16.02 5.19
C SER A 247 1.36 -15.38 6.29
N ARG A 248 1.82 -15.45 7.55
CA ARG A 248 1.08 -14.96 8.73
C ARG A 248 1.04 -13.44 8.80
N ILE A 249 0.09 -12.84 8.11
CA ILE A 249 -0.35 -11.46 8.33
C ILE A 249 -1.34 -11.47 9.50
N ASP A 250 -1.24 -10.50 10.43
CA ASP A 250 -2.25 -10.31 11.47
C ASP A 250 -3.50 -9.65 10.88
N PHE A 251 -4.60 -10.39 10.85
CA PHE A 251 -5.83 -10.01 10.14
C PHE A 251 -6.46 -8.70 10.66
N PHE A 252 -6.56 -8.53 11.99
CA PHE A 252 -7.24 -7.38 12.60
C PHE A 252 -6.34 -6.39 13.33
N ALA A 253 -5.16 -6.80 13.82
CA ALA A 253 -4.34 -5.95 14.67
C ALA A 253 -3.62 -4.82 13.89
N ASN A 254 -3.21 -5.07 12.64
CA ASN A 254 -2.33 -4.15 11.88
C ASN A 254 -2.97 -3.54 10.62
N ARG A 255 -4.28 -3.76 10.40
CA ARG A 255 -5.04 -3.33 9.21
C ARG A 255 -4.94 -1.83 8.89
N HIS A 256 -4.90 -0.96 9.91
CA HIS A 256 -4.86 0.49 9.69
C HIS A 256 -3.50 1.00 9.22
N GLN A 257 -2.44 0.22 9.45
CA GLN A 257 -1.07 0.60 9.18
C GLN A 257 -0.54 -0.01 7.87
N ASP A 258 -1.06 -1.17 7.43
CA ASP A 258 -0.66 -1.79 6.17
C ASP A 258 -1.39 -1.17 4.96
N VAL A 259 -0.67 -0.27 4.27
CA VAL A 259 -1.14 0.38 3.03
C VAL A 259 -1.47 -0.64 1.94
N SER A 260 -0.69 -1.72 1.82
CA SER A 260 -0.86 -2.75 0.79
C SER A 260 -2.15 -3.55 0.97
N PHE A 261 -2.56 -3.80 2.22
CA PHE A 261 -3.82 -4.48 2.51
C PHE A 261 -5.03 -3.60 2.16
N ARG A 262 -4.95 -2.30 2.49
CA ARG A 262 -6.02 -1.34 2.18
C ARG A 262 -6.21 -1.13 0.69
N GLU A 263 -5.13 -1.08 -0.07
CA GLU A 263 -5.16 -1.00 -1.53
C GLU A 263 -5.82 -2.25 -2.13
N ARG A 264 -5.45 -3.43 -1.64
CA ARG A 264 -6.05 -4.71 -2.06
C ARG A 264 -7.54 -4.84 -1.76
N CYS A 265 -7.99 -4.36 -0.60
CA CYS A 265 -9.43 -4.28 -0.30
C CYS A 265 -10.16 -3.35 -1.28
N ARG A 266 -9.53 -2.24 -1.69
CA ARG A 266 -10.09 -1.32 -2.69
C ARG A 266 -10.21 -1.99 -4.06
N ASP A 267 -9.20 -2.73 -4.49
CA ASP A 267 -9.21 -3.47 -5.77
C ASP A 267 -10.29 -4.54 -5.80
N LEU A 268 -10.48 -5.26 -4.68
CA LEU A 268 -11.55 -6.23 -4.53
C LEU A 268 -12.92 -5.56 -4.70
N VAL A 269 -13.12 -4.43 -4.02
CA VAL A 269 -14.35 -3.62 -4.11
C VAL A 269 -14.61 -3.10 -5.52
N ALA A 270 -13.56 -2.67 -6.23
CA ALA A 270 -13.65 -2.00 -7.53
C ALA A 270 -13.94 -2.95 -8.70
N GLY A 271 -13.46 -4.20 -8.66
CA GLY A 271 -13.55 -5.09 -9.82
C GLY A 271 -13.98 -6.52 -9.55
N HIS A 272 -13.94 -6.98 -8.30
CA HIS A 272 -13.96 -8.42 -8.03
C HIS A 272 -14.94 -8.86 -6.97
N PHE A 273 -15.67 -7.99 -6.28
CA PHE A 273 -16.79 -8.38 -5.41
C PHE A 273 -17.96 -7.40 -5.46
N PRO A 274 -18.51 -7.16 -6.67
CA PRO A 274 -19.62 -6.21 -6.85
C PRO A 274 -20.91 -6.65 -6.14
N GLU A 275 -21.18 -7.95 -6.02
CA GLU A 275 -22.41 -8.49 -5.44
C GLU A 275 -22.49 -8.41 -3.90
N ARG A 276 -21.44 -7.91 -3.22
CA ARG A 276 -21.33 -7.89 -1.75
C ARG A 276 -22.49 -7.16 -1.06
N SER A 277 -22.95 -6.03 -1.61
CA SER A 277 -24.02 -5.23 -1.00
C SER A 277 -25.38 -5.93 -1.12
N THR A 278 -25.61 -6.64 -2.24
CA THR A 278 -26.81 -7.46 -2.44
C THR A 278 -26.82 -8.65 -1.49
N LEU A 279 -25.70 -9.39 -1.44
CA LEU A 279 -25.54 -10.54 -0.55
C LEU A 279 -25.78 -10.13 0.91
N THR A 280 -25.19 -9.01 1.34
CA THR A 280 -25.38 -8.51 2.71
C THR A 280 -26.79 -8.02 2.97
N GLY A 281 -27.45 -7.35 2.02
CA GLY A 281 -28.88 -7.02 2.14
C GLY A 281 -29.75 -8.26 2.38
N TRP A 282 -29.49 -9.36 1.65
CA TRP A 282 -30.17 -10.64 1.88
C TRP A 282 -29.88 -11.23 3.26
N LEU A 283 -28.62 -11.25 3.69
CA LEU A 283 -28.21 -11.75 5.00
C LEU A 283 -28.86 -10.95 6.14
N ILE A 284 -28.86 -9.61 6.05
CA ILE A 284 -29.49 -8.75 7.07
C ILE A 284 -30.99 -9.07 7.19
N ARG A 285 -31.71 -9.16 6.06
CA ARG A 285 -33.14 -9.47 6.06
C ARG A 285 -33.43 -10.87 6.62
N LEU A 286 -32.55 -11.85 6.37
CA LEU A 286 -32.67 -13.19 6.93
C LEU A 286 -32.44 -13.22 8.44
N LEU A 287 -31.42 -12.51 8.93
CA LEU A 287 -31.07 -12.45 10.35
C LEU A 287 -32.11 -11.69 11.17
N ASP A 288 -32.74 -10.67 10.57
CA ASP A 288 -33.71 -9.79 11.21
C ASP A 288 -35.17 -10.28 11.10
N ASP A 289 -35.39 -11.45 10.49
CA ASP A 289 -36.74 -12.02 10.38
C ASP A 289 -37.36 -12.26 11.77
N GLY A 290 -38.55 -11.70 11.94
CA GLY A 290 -39.33 -11.76 13.18
C GLY A 290 -38.99 -10.69 14.23
N ILE A 291 -37.96 -9.86 14.03
CA ILE A 291 -37.58 -8.76 14.94
C ILE A 291 -37.78 -7.39 14.27
N PHE A 292 -37.36 -7.24 13.02
CA PHE A 292 -37.56 -6.04 12.20
C PHE A 292 -36.92 -4.75 12.77
N ASP A 293 -35.72 -4.85 13.35
CA ASP A 293 -34.95 -3.70 13.85
C ASP A 293 -33.97 -3.12 12.79
N MET A 294 -33.65 -3.90 11.75
CA MET A 294 -32.75 -3.60 10.64
C MET A 294 -33.43 -3.65 9.26
N HIS A 295 -34.66 -4.15 9.15
CA HIS A 295 -35.54 -4.03 7.99
C HIS A 295 -37.00 -3.95 8.48
N CYS A 296 -37.95 -3.54 7.64
CA CYS A 296 -39.35 -3.45 8.06
C CYS A 296 -40.19 -4.66 7.61
N ASN A 297 -41.25 -4.97 8.37
CA ASN A 297 -42.17 -6.08 8.06
C ASN A 297 -43.22 -5.72 7.00
N GLN A 298 -43.20 -4.50 6.46
CA GLN A 298 -44.23 -4.04 5.53
C GLN A 298 -43.93 -4.49 4.10
N THR A 299 -44.97 -4.94 3.40
CA THR A 299 -44.93 -5.16 1.96
C THR A 299 -45.09 -3.82 1.24
N ASN A 300 -44.35 -3.60 0.15
CA ASN A 300 -44.46 -2.39 -0.68
C ASN A 300 -44.36 -1.04 0.06
N CYS A 301 -43.57 -0.97 1.13
CA CYS A 301 -43.35 0.28 1.88
C CYS A 301 -42.63 1.38 1.09
N GLY A 302 -41.96 1.04 -0.02
CA GLY A 302 -41.36 2.01 -0.93
C GLY A 302 -40.47 3.06 -0.23
N ASN A 303 -40.62 4.31 -0.65
CA ASN A 303 -39.82 5.43 -0.13
C ASN A 303 -40.25 5.96 1.24
N VAL A 304 -41.32 5.45 1.85
CA VAL A 304 -41.68 5.79 3.25
C VAL A 304 -41.01 4.88 4.26
N CYS A 305 -40.29 3.85 3.79
CA CYS A 305 -39.55 2.95 4.65
C CYS A 305 -38.37 3.66 5.33
N PRO A 306 -38.21 3.55 6.68
CA PRO A 306 -37.04 4.09 7.38
C PRO A 306 -35.70 3.57 6.86
N PHE A 307 -35.70 2.38 6.26
CA PHE A 307 -34.52 1.74 5.69
C PHE A 307 -34.31 2.04 4.20
N PHE A 308 -35.23 2.78 3.57
CA PHE A 308 -35.09 3.20 2.17
C PHE A 308 -33.79 3.97 1.98
N HIS A 309 -33.02 3.61 0.95
CA HIS A 309 -31.72 4.20 0.70
C HIS A 309 -31.89 5.53 -0.05
N VAL A 310 -31.42 6.61 0.55
CA VAL A 310 -31.43 7.96 -0.02
C VAL A 310 -30.00 8.48 -0.11
N SER A 311 -29.73 9.26 -1.15
CA SER A 311 -28.49 10.03 -1.24
C SER A 311 -28.51 11.19 -0.25
N CYS A 312 -27.35 11.52 0.30
CA CYS A 312 -27.20 12.67 1.19
C CYS A 312 -27.66 13.96 0.50
N PRO A 313 -28.46 14.82 1.17
CA PRO A 313 -28.95 16.06 0.58
C PRO A 313 -27.87 17.14 0.45
N ASN A 314 -26.71 16.98 1.10
CA ASN A 314 -25.61 17.94 1.05
C ASN A 314 -24.86 17.85 -0.29
N GLU A 315 -24.80 18.97 -1.02
CA GLU A 315 -24.19 19.03 -2.35
C GLU A 315 -22.72 18.57 -2.34
N GLY A 316 -22.40 17.64 -3.24
CA GLY A 316 -21.07 17.04 -3.36
C GLY A 316 -20.83 15.84 -2.45
N CYS A 317 -21.76 15.50 -1.56
CA CYS A 317 -21.71 14.24 -0.83
C CYS A 317 -22.32 13.10 -1.67
N SER A 318 -21.52 12.09 -2.01
CA SER A 318 -21.98 10.92 -2.76
C SER A 318 -22.42 9.74 -1.87
N LEU A 319 -22.62 9.98 -0.57
CA LEU A 319 -23.00 8.92 0.37
C LEU A 319 -24.48 8.58 0.20
N THR A 320 -24.78 7.29 0.06
CA THR A 320 -26.15 6.75 0.09
C THR A 320 -26.33 5.96 1.37
N LEU A 321 -27.40 6.24 2.11
CA LEU A 321 -27.69 5.67 3.42
C LEU A 321 -29.20 5.53 3.64
N SER A 322 -29.61 4.69 4.59
CA SER A 322 -31.02 4.57 4.99
C SER A 322 -31.54 5.90 5.55
N GLN A 323 -32.80 6.23 5.28
CA GLN A 323 -33.45 7.45 5.80
C GLN A 323 -33.25 7.64 7.31
N LYS A 324 -33.33 6.54 8.08
CA LYS A 324 -33.06 6.49 9.53
C LYS A 324 -31.74 7.16 9.93
N HIS A 325 -30.71 7.06 9.09
CA HIS A 325 -29.34 7.51 9.39
C HIS A 325 -29.00 8.87 8.80
N VAL A 326 -29.88 9.47 7.99
CA VAL A 326 -29.66 10.80 7.39
C VAL A 326 -29.45 11.90 8.44
N PRO A 327 -30.24 11.98 9.53
CA PRO A 327 -30.05 13.00 10.56
C PRO A 327 -28.69 12.88 11.26
N GLU A 328 -28.25 11.66 11.56
CA GLU A 328 -26.95 11.40 12.20
C GLU A 328 -25.80 11.77 11.26
N HIS A 329 -25.88 11.36 9.99
CA HIS A 329 -24.88 11.72 8.99
C HIS A 329 -24.76 13.24 8.80
N ASP A 330 -25.87 13.96 8.74
CA ASP A 330 -25.88 15.41 8.55
C ASP A 330 -25.09 16.17 9.64
N GLN A 331 -25.09 15.64 10.87
CA GLN A 331 -24.31 16.20 11.98
C GLN A 331 -22.80 16.08 11.80
N VAL A 332 -22.32 15.17 10.95
CA VAL A 332 -20.89 14.91 10.71
C VAL A 332 -20.49 15.09 9.24
N CYS A 333 -21.44 15.42 8.35
CA CYS A 333 -21.19 15.49 6.93
C CYS A 333 -20.12 16.56 6.60
N ALA A 334 -19.05 16.10 5.94
CA ALA A 334 -17.92 16.94 5.54
C ALA A 334 -18.30 18.02 4.50
N PHE A 335 -19.37 17.77 3.73
CA PHE A 335 -19.88 18.63 2.66
C PHE A 335 -20.99 19.57 3.13
N LYS A 336 -21.52 19.37 4.35
CA LYS A 336 -22.50 20.28 4.92
C LYS A 336 -21.93 21.69 4.99
N LEU A 337 -22.67 22.65 4.44
CA LEU A 337 -22.34 24.06 4.53
C LEU A 337 -22.61 24.55 5.97
N LEU A 338 -21.60 25.17 6.56
CA LEU A 338 -21.65 25.79 7.86
C LEU A 338 -21.49 27.30 7.70
N PRO A 339 -22.30 28.12 8.39
CA PRO A 339 -22.16 29.56 8.36
C PRO A 339 -20.88 29.98 9.09
N CYS A 340 -20.10 30.85 8.46
CA CYS A 340 -18.97 31.53 9.06
C CYS A 340 -19.39 32.90 9.60
N PRO A 341 -18.81 33.41 10.70
CA PRO A 341 -19.07 34.77 11.16
C PRO A 341 -18.80 35.88 10.13
N CYS A 342 -18.01 35.62 9.08
CA CYS A 342 -17.79 36.55 7.98
C CYS A 342 -18.98 36.64 6.99
N GLY A 343 -20.01 35.83 7.15
CA GLY A 343 -21.18 35.75 6.26
C GLY A 343 -21.11 34.64 5.21
N ASP A 344 -19.93 34.02 5.01
CA ASP A 344 -19.77 32.94 4.03
C ASP A 344 -20.36 31.61 4.50
N SER A 345 -20.88 30.83 3.54
CA SER A 345 -21.30 29.44 3.77
C SER A 345 -20.21 28.48 3.28
N ILE A 346 -19.64 27.70 4.21
CA ILE A 346 -18.40 26.95 3.97
C ILE A 346 -18.61 25.48 4.27
N ARG A 347 -18.15 24.59 3.39
CA ARG A 347 -18.18 23.15 3.67
C ARG A 347 -17.43 22.86 4.97
N ARG A 348 -18.00 22.04 5.84
CA ARG A 348 -17.42 21.68 7.14
C ARG A 348 -15.93 21.34 7.07
N ARG A 349 -15.51 20.54 6.09
CA ARG A 349 -14.10 20.15 5.90
C ARG A 349 -13.15 21.33 5.60
N ASP A 350 -13.68 22.40 5.01
CA ASP A 350 -12.93 23.54 4.53
C ASP A 350 -12.95 24.70 5.56
N VAL A 351 -13.73 24.59 6.65
CA VAL A 351 -13.84 25.63 7.69
C VAL A 351 -12.50 25.96 8.35
N ALA A 352 -11.70 24.95 8.66
CA ALA A 352 -10.39 25.15 9.29
C ALA A 352 -9.47 25.97 8.38
N ARG A 353 -9.35 25.57 7.10
CA ARG A 353 -8.56 26.28 6.09
C ARG A 353 -9.09 27.69 5.87
N HIS A 354 -10.41 27.88 5.77
CA HIS A 354 -10.97 29.21 5.60
C HIS A 354 -10.61 30.12 6.79
N ARG A 355 -10.80 29.66 8.04
CA ARG A 355 -10.46 30.46 9.23
C ARG A 355 -8.98 30.85 9.28
N GLN A 356 -8.10 29.98 8.79
CA GLN A 356 -6.66 30.20 8.83
C GLN A 356 -6.12 31.02 7.66
N ASP A 357 -6.72 30.93 6.47
CA ASP A 357 -6.08 31.47 5.26
C ASP A 357 -6.95 32.51 4.54
N VAL A 358 -8.27 32.40 4.62
CA VAL A 358 -9.21 33.13 3.73
C VAL A 358 -10.12 34.10 4.47
N CYS A 359 -10.50 33.80 5.71
CA CYS A 359 -11.50 34.54 6.46
C CYS A 359 -11.09 36.02 6.62
N PRO A 360 -11.94 36.99 6.23
CA PRO A 360 -11.68 38.42 6.45
C PRO A 360 -11.56 38.81 7.93
N LEU A 361 -12.20 38.03 8.81
CA LEU A 361 -12.19 38.21 10.27
C LEU A 361 -11.05 37.43 10.95
N ARG A 362 -10.15 36.81 10.18
CA ARG A 362 -8.97 36.13 10.69
C ARG A 362 -8.01 37.14 11.33
N ASP A 363 -7.43 36.78 12.46
CA ASP A 363 -6.30 37.50 13.03
C ASP A 363 -5.04 37.32 12.18
N THR A 364 -4.44 38.44 11.77
CA THR A 364 -3.21 38.49 11.00
C THR A 364 -2.21 39.46 11.61
N SER A 365 -0.95 39.07 11.65
CA SER A 365 0.13 39.98 12.01
C SER A 365 0.46 40.92 10.85
N CYS A 366 0.90 42.13 11.19
CA CYS A 366 1.40 43.09 10.21
C CYS A 366 2.58 42.49 9.41
N PRO A 367 2.70 42.73 8.08
CA PRO A 367 3.85 42.30 7.29
C PRO A 367 5.21 42.74 7.87
N PHE A 368 5.24 43.87 8.58
CA PHE A 368 6.42 44.42 9.25
C PHE A 368 6.67 43.82 10.64
N PHE A 369 5.93 42.78 11.05
CA PHE A 369 6.10 42.13 12.35
C PHE A 369 7.53 41.63 12.60
N LYS A 370 8.17 41.05 11.57
CA LYS A 370 9.57 40.61 11.64
C LYS A 370 10.58 41.75 11.79
N VAL A 371 10.17 42.98 11.48
CA VAL A 371 10.98 44.19 11.60
C VAL A 371 10.66 44.94 12.90
N GLY A 372 9.66 44.50 13.66
CA GLY A 372 9.36 45.00 15.00
C GLY A 372 7.96 45.61 15.19
N CYS A 373 7.08 45.59 14.19
CA CYS A 373 5.70 46.07 14.36
C CYS A 373 4.87 45.05 15.17
N PRO A 374 4.38 45.36 16.39
CA PRO A 374 3.67 44.37 17.22
C PRO A 374 2.19 44.19 16.84
N LYS A 375 1.68 44.91 15.84
CA LYS A 375 0.25 44.95 15.53
C LYS A 375 -0.25 43.62 14.97
N VAL A 376 -1.30 43.11 15.61
CA VAL A 376 -2.17 42.04 15.11
C VAL A 376 -3.57 42.64 14.97
N CYS A 377 -4.20 42.41 13.82
CA CYS A 377 -5.52 42.96 13.47
C CYS A 377 -6.27 41.94 12.60
N GLN A 378 -7.56 42.19 12.33
CA GLN A 378 -8.29 41.33 11.42
C GLN A 378 -7.80 41.54 9.98
N ALA A 379 -7.85 40.49 9.16
CA ALA A 379 -7.30 40.52 7.80
C ALA A 379 -7.88 41.67 6.94
N HIS A 380 -9.15 42.01 7.14
CA HIS A 380 -9.78 43.14 6.43
C HIS A 380 -9.32 44.53 6.90
N GLU A 381 -8.81 44.67 8.13
CA GLU A 381 -8.28 45.93 8.71
C GLU A 381 -6.80 46.13 8.40
N LEU A 382 -6.11 45.07 7.94
CA LEU A 382 -4.68 45.12 7.69
C LEU A 382 -4.26 46.18 6.65
N PRO A 383 -4.96 46.34 5.51
CA PRO A 383 -4.63 47.39 4.55
C PRO A 383 -4.66 48.78 5.19
N ASP A 384 -5.71 49.09 5.94
CA ASP A 384 -5.89 50.38 6.62
C ASP A 384 -4.77 50.63 7.65
N HIS A 385 -4.37 49.61 8.41
CA HIS A 385 -3.23 49.72 9.33
C HIS A 385 -1.93 50.05 8.58
N VAL A 386 -1.66 49.36 7.47
CA VAL A 386 -0.42 49.55 6.70
C VAL A 386 -0.39 50.94 6.07
N GLU A 387 -1.51 51.45 5.56
CA GLU A 387 -1.60 52.79 4.98
C GLU A 387 -1.50 53.91 6.03
N THR A 388 -2.03 53.69 7.23
CA THR A 388 -2.00 54.70 8.30
C THR A 388 -0.64 54.80 9.01
N ASP A 389 0.14 53.72 9.07
CA ASP A 389 1.41 53.63 9.82
C ASP A 389 2.67 53.50 8.92
N VAL A 390 2.59 53.96 7.66
CA VAL A 390 3.72 53.88 6.70
C VAL A 390 4.99 54.52 7.27
N GLY A 391 4.87 55.67 7.95
CA GLY A 391 6.02 56.35 8.56
C GLY A 391 6.70 55.53 9.66
N GLY A 392 5.91 54.87 10.52
CA GLY A 392 6.41 53.97 11.56
C GLY A 392 7.10 52.74 10.96
N HIS A 393 6.52 52.15 9.92
CA HIS A 393 7.10 51.01 9.21
C HIS A 393 8.41 51.36 8.51
N LEU A 394 8.51 52.53 7.87
CA LEU A 394 9.75 53.01 7.27
C LEU A 394 10.85 53.23 8.32
N LEU A 395 10.51 53.79 9.49
CA LEU A 395 11.49 53.98 10.56
C LEU A 395 12.00 52.63 11.11
N LEU A 396 11.11 51.65 11.31
CA LEU A 396 11.50 50.29 11.71
C LEU A 396 12.44 49.65 10.67
N MET A 397 12.13 49.79 9.38
CA MET A 397 13.00 49.31 8.30
C MET A 397 14.37 50.00 8.30
N LEU A 398 14.41 51.32 8.43
CA LEU A 398 15.67 52.08 8.48
C LEU A 398 16.54 51.67 9.67
N ASN A 399 15.94 51.55 10.87
CA ASN A 399 16.65 51.07 12.05
C ASN A 399 17.22 49.67 11.84
N ARG A 400 16.43 48.76 11.27
CA ARG A 400 16.89 47.40 10.97
C ARG A 400 18.01 47.37 9.92
N MET A 401 17.94 48.23 8.91
CA MET A 401 19.00 48.37 7.91
C MET A 401 20.31 48.89 8.53
N MET A 402 20.24 49.88 9.41
CA MET A 402 21.42 50.40 10.12
C MET A 402 22.05 49.33 11.03
N GLU A 403 21.24 48.57 11.77
CA GLU A 403 21.72 47.43 12.56
C GLU A 403 22.43 46.39 11.69
N GLN A 404 21.83 46.02 10.56
CA GLN A 404 22.44 45.08 9.61
C GLN A 404 23.74 45.63 9.03
N GLN A 405 23.81 46.92 8.73
CA GLN A 405 25.02 47.57 8.22
C GLN A 405 26.15 47.55 9.26
N ASN A 406 25.83 47.70 10.54
CA ASN A 406 26.79 47.54 11.64
C ASN A 406 27.32 46.11 11.72
N VAL A 407 26.43 45.11 11.68
CA VAL A 407 26.82 43.69 11.69
C VAL A 407 27.69 43.34 10.48
N ILE A 408 27.35 43.82 9.28
CA ILE A 408 28.14 43.58 8.06
C ILE A 408 29.54 44.19 8.20
N ARG A 409 29.63 45.42 8.73
CA ARG A 409 30.92 46.08 8.98
C ARG A 409 31.78 45.29 9.97
N ASP A 410 31.20 44.81 11.06
CA ASP A 410 31.91 44.02 12.07
C ASP A 410 32.38 42.67 11.50
N LEU A 411 31.53 42.00 10.71
CA LEU A 411 31.88 40.76 10.03
C LEU A 411 33.01 40.97 9.02
N ASN A 412 32.96 42.04 8.23
CA ASN A 412 34.04 42.39 7.30
C ASN A 412 35.35 42.67 8.05
N GLY A 413 35.30 43.35 9.19
CA GLY A 413 36.46 43.54 10.06
C GLY A 413 37.05 42.21 10.53
N LYS A 414 36.22 41.28 11.02
CA LYS A 414 36.66 39.94 11.43
C LYS A 414 37.25 39.15 10.27
N VAL A 415 36.70 39.24 9.07
CA VAL A 415 37.23 38.57 7.88
C VAL A 415 38.64 39.07 7.56
N ILE A 416 38.88 40.38 7.63
CA ILE A 416 40.21 40.96 7.40
C ILE A 416 41.21 40.46 8.45
N SER A 417 40.86 40.52 9.74
CA SER A 417 41.74 40.04 10.81
C SER A 417 42.07 38.55 10.68
N LEU A 418 41.07 37.71 10.38
CA LEU A 418 41.26 36.27 10.19
C LEU A 418 42.08 35.95 8.93
N GLN A 419 41.97 36.77 7.89
CA GLN A 419 42.80 36.63 6.69
C GLN A 419 44.28 36.96 7.00
N GLU A 420 44.52 38.00 7.80
CA GLU A 420 45.88 38.37 8.22
C GLU A 420 46.50 37.30 9.12
N GLU A 421 45.76 36.81 10.12
CA GLU A 421 46.21 35.72 11.00
C GLU A 421 46.50 34.44 10.21
N ASN A 422 45.64 34.06 9.26
CA ASN A 422 45.90 32.91 8.39
C ASN A 422 47.18 33.09 7.56
N LEU A 423 47.46 34.32 7.11
CA LEU A 423 48.65 34.61 6.31
C LEU A 423 49.92 34.55 7.16
N GLN A 424 49.85 35.00 8.41
CA GLN A 424 50.93 34.84 9.39
C GLN A 424 51.16 33.37 9.75
N LEU A 425 50.11 32.63 10.12
CA LEU A 425 50.19 31.20 10.45
C LEU A 425 50.77 30.38 9.30
N LYS A 426 50.38 30.67 8.04
CA LYS A 426 50.97 30.02 6.86
C LYS A 426 52.46 30.26 6.74
N ARG A 427 52.93 31.50 6.98
CA ARG A 427 54.37 31.83 6.94
C ARG A 427 55.16 31.10 8.03
N THR A 428 54.62 31.06 9.25
CA THR A 428 55.27 30.36 10.37
C THR A 428 55.34 28.85 10.10
N LEU A 429 54.24 28.25 9.64
CA LEU A 429 54.21 26.83 9.27
C LEU A 429 55.22 26.48 8.17
N THR A 430 55.40 27.34 7.16
CA THR A 430 56.42 27.12 6.12
C THR A 430 57.84 27.22 6.69
N ALA A 431 58.11 28.19 7.56
CA ALA A 431 59.41 28.35 8.18
C ALA A 431 59.76 27.17 9.12
N ASP A 432 58.82 26.73 9.96
CA ASP A 432 58.99 25.60 10.86
C ASP A 432 59.21 24.30 10.08
N ARG A 433 58.48 24.12 8.97
CA ARG A 433 58.66 22.99 8.07
C ARG A 433 60.06 22.98 7.46
N GLU A 434 60.53 24.11 6.94
CA GLU A 434 61.88 24.23 6.36
C GLU A 434 62.98 23.97 7.41
N ALA A 435 62.80 24.48 8.63
CA ALA A 435 63.71 24.23 9.75
C ALA A 435 63.76 22.74 10.11
N SER A 436 62.60 22.10 10.25
CA SER A 436 62.49 20.67 10.56
C SER A 436 63.08 19.79 9.44
N GLU A 437 62.85 20.14 8.17
CA GLU A 437 63.46 19.44 7.03
C GLU A 437 65.00 19.56 7.04
N LYS A 438 65.55 20.72 7.41
CA LYS A 438 67.00 20.92 7.55
C LYS A 438 67.57 20.09 8.70
N GLU A 439 66.90 20.06 9.85
CA GLU A 439 67.30 19.20 10.97
C GLU A 439 67.22 17.72 10.61
N SER A 440 66.15 17.28 9.95
CA SER A 440 66.01 15.91 9.48
C SER A 440 67.14 15.51 8.54
N LYS A 441 67.53 16.38 7.59
CA LYS A 441 68.69 16.15 6.72
C LYS A 441 70.00 16.03 7.51
N ASN A 442 70.20 16.88 8.52
CA ASN A 442 71.37 16.83 9.39
C ASN A 442 71.41 15.56 10.27
N PHE A 443 70.26 15.11 10.78
CA PHE A 443 70.17 13.84 11.48
C PHE A 443 70.43 12.67 10.54
N GLN A 444 69.91 12.72 9.31
CA GLN A 444 70.16 11.69 8.31
C GLN A 444 71.65 11.54 8.00
N THR A 445 72.38 12.65 7.81
CA THR A 445 73.84 12.60 7.59
C THR A 445 74.56 12.00 8.80
N LYS A 446 74.25 12.43 10.02
CA LYS A 446 74.83 11.87 11.25
C LYS A 446 74.55 10.37 11.41
N VAL A 447 73.32 9.93 11.13
CA VAL A 447 72.93 8.51 11.17
C VAL A 447 73.74 7.71 10.15
N THR A 448 73.87 8.19 8.91
CA THR A 448 74.68 7.48 7.90
C THR A 448 76.16 7.39 8.27
N GLU A 449 76.71 8.38 8.97
CA GLU A 449 78.08 8.36 9.47
C GLU A 449 78.24 7.33 10.61
N LEU A 450 77.30 7.30 11.56
CA LEU A 450 77.29 6.32 12.65
C LEU A 450 77.17 4.89 12.12
N VAL A 451 76.31 4.65 11.13
CA VAL A 451 76.18 3.33 10.48
C VAL A 451 77.52 2.89 9.87
N LYS A 452 78.24 3.79 9.18
CA LYS A 452 79.59 3.48 8.66
C LYS A 452 80.58 3.15 9.77
N LYS A 453 80.57 3.92 10.87
CA LYS A 453 81.45 3.67 12.04
C LYS A 453 81.16 2.31 12.68
N VAL A 454 79.88 1.96 12.88
CA VAL A 454 79.46 0.66 13.43
C VAL A 454 79.90 -0.47 12.50
N SER A 455 79.67 -0.36 11.20
CA SER A 455 80.11 -1.39 10.23
C SER A 455 81.62 -1.61 10.27
N ASN A 456 82.41 -0.53 10.37
CA ASN A 456 83.87 -0.61 10.51
C ASN A 456 84.28 -1.30 11.81
N LEU A 457 83.67 -0.96 12.94
CA LEU A 457 83.93 -1.59 14.24
C LEU A 457 83.54 -3.06 14.25
N GLU A 458 82.38 -3.43 13.69
CA GLU A 458 81.94 -4.81 13.56
C GLU A 458 82.92 -5.63 12.71
N ASN A 459 83.42 -5.06 11.61
CA ASN A 459 84.40 -5.72 10.76
C ASN A 459 85.75 -5.91 11.47
N ALA A 460 86.19 -4.91 12.25
CA ALA A 460 87.38 -5.02 13.08
C ALA A 460 87.22 -6.09 14.17
N SER A 461 86.09 -6.08 14.86
CA SER A 461 85.75 -7.07 15.89
C SER A 461 85.68 -8.49 15.31
N ARG A 462 85.04 -8.68 14.15
CA ARG A 462 85.03 -9.98 13.45
C ARG A 462 86.43 -10.48 13.10
N LYS A 463 87.32 -9.60 12.62
CA LYS A 463 88.73 -9.95 12.34
C LYS A 463 89.44 -10.38 13.62
N GLU A 464 89.22 -9.68 14.72
CA GLU A 464 89.85 -9.99 16.00
C GLU A 464 89.33 -11.31 16.58
N PHE A 465 88.02 -11.55 16.55
CA PHE A 465 87.44 -12.84 16.94
C PHE A 465 87.98 -14.01 16.10
N LYS A 466 88.23 -13.79 14.80
CA LYS A 466 88.86 -14.80 13.93
C LYS A 466 90.30 -15.08 14.37
N ARG A 467 91.10 -14.04 14.65
CA ARG A 467 92.47 -14.19 15.17
C ARG A 467 92.51 -14.97 16.49
N ILE A 468 91.64 -14.62 17.43
CA ILE A 468 91.52 -15.33 18.72
C ILE A 468 91.18 -16.80 18.49
N ARG A 469 90.22 -17.10 17.60
CA ARG A 469 89.83 -18.47 17.28
C ARG A 469 90.97 -19.27 16.65
N ASP A 470 91.70 -18.67 15.72
CA ASP A 470 92.84 -19.30 15.04
C ASP A 470 93.97 -19.57 16.04
N HIS A 471 94.28 -18.61 16.92
CA HIS A 471 95.26 -18.77 17.99
C HIS A 471 94.85 -19.86 19.01
N SER A 472 93.58 -19.91 19.41
CA SER A 472 93.05 -20.97 20.28
C SER A 472 93.09 -22.36 19.63
N ARG A 473 92.82 -22.47 18.32
CA ARG A 473 92.98 -23.72 17.56
C ARG A 473 94.43 -24.16 17.51
N GLU A 474 95.36 -23.24 17.29
CA GLU A 474 96.78 -23.56 17.25
C GLU A 474 97.30 -24.03 18.61
N ARG A 475 96.88 -23.37 19.70
CA ARG A 475 97.13 -23.84 21.07
C ARG A 475 96.54 -25.23 21.35
N ALA A 476 95.32 -25.49 20.89
CA ALA A 476 94.69 -26.81 21.06
C ALA A 476 95.43 -27.92 20.30
N LYS A 477 95.91 -27.64 19.08
CA LYS A 477 96.77 -28.58 18.32
C LYS A 477 98.10 -28.82 19.04
N GLN A 478 98.70 -27.77 19.59
CA GLN A 478 99.96 -27.88 20.32
C GLN A 478 99.81 -28.69 21.60
N ALA A 479 98.75 -28.42 22.40
CA ALA A 479 98.40 -29.22 23.57
C ALA A 479 98.08 -30.68 23.22
N SER A 480 97.41 -30.93 22.09
CA SER A 480 97.17 -32.30 21.62
C SER A 480 98.47 -33.02 21.22
N ARG A 481 99.43 -32.33 20.60
CA ARG A 481 100.75 -32.91 20.27
C ARG A 481 101.55 -33.23 21.54
N GLU A 482 101.50 -32.35 22.53
CA GLU A 482 102.13 -32.56 23.85
C GLU A 482 101.48 -33.73 24.61
N ALA A 483 100.14 -33.86 24.57
CA ALA A 483 99.42 -34.98 25.18
C ALA A 483 99.67 -36.33 24.46
N SER A 484 99.81 -36.32 23.13
CA SER A 484 100.20 -37.51 22.36
C SER A 484 101.62 -37.99 22.70
N ASN A 485 102.57 -37.07 22.84
CA ASN A 485 103.94 -37.39 23.25
C ASN A 485 104.03 -37.86 24.71
N ALA A 486 103.14 -37.40 25.59
CA ALA A 486 103.08 -37.86 26.98
C ALA A 486 102.52 -39.29 27.12
N LYS A 487 101.64 -39.75 26.23
CA LYS A 487 101.12 -41.12 26.22
C LYS A 487 102.06 -42.16 25.60
N SER A 488 103.13 -41.74 24.92
CA SER A 488 104.17 -42.65 24.41
C SER A 488 105.32 -42.91 25.40
N ASN A 489 105.31 -42.30 26.59
CA ASN A 489 106.37 -42.40 27.59
C ASN A 489 105.87 -42.84 28.99
N GLY A 490 104.77 -43.59 29.05
CA GLY A 490 104.23 -44.18 30.28
C GLY A 490 103.89 -45.64 30.09
#